data_AF-A0ABD2ADL0-F1
#
_entry.id   AF-A0ABD2ADL0-F1
#
_cell.length_a   1.000
_cell.length_b   1.000
_cell.length_c   1.000
_cell.angle_alpha   90.00
_cell.angle_beta   90.00
_cell.angle_gamma   90.00
#
_symmetry.space_group_name_H-M   'P 1'
#
loop_
_entity.id
_entity.type
_entity.pdbx_description
1 polymer ?
#
loop_
_entity_poly.entity_id
_entity_poly.type
_entity_poly.pdbx_seq_one_letter_code
_entity_poly.pdbx_strand_id
1 'polypeptide(L)'
;MLDNIIFKSNIIILHNRLYLEAPLITEDAVEALKMVSSDETRGLAPLQLLKEMVIRRPTKQLVFLNVLLCHTGHENNAIREVAIQLVCQLYGRLELSKLIEEYAVLYLGFLRLQTPPEIVFGQDRGRPQIENQWTESTTRACLGLYLALLSEHQDLIHELARVYTSMGADVKRMVLRLVEGPVRSLGMGSPQLLALVENCPKGAETLVTRIIHILTEKSIPSAELVARVRELYQTRVSDVRFLIPVLNGLTKKEVIAALPKLIKLNPIVVKEVFNRLLGTHNNDSGVPHTSPITPAELLIALHNIDPSKAELKTVIKATSLCFAENQVYTQETVAVVIQHLMEMTPLPTLLMRTVIQSLALYPRLSGFVMNILQRLILKQVWKQPKVWEGFVKCCERTKPQSFAVILQLPPAQLSEALKMAPNLRTPLLVHVEAFAENQKAHIPQSIMDVIQGKSLCDMHDEFDIAPPGDYPSEQKTDTTETDLSEPAPPGLD
;
A
#
# COMPACT_ATOMS: atom_id res chain seq x y z
N MET A 1 52.99 -26.21 -10.15
CA MET A 1 51.70 -25.80 -9.55
C MET A 1 51.30 -26.75 -8.42
N LEU A 2 51.37 -28.07 -8.62
CA LEU A 2 51.16 -29.09 -7.57
C LEU A 2 52.13 -28.98 -6.37
N ASP A 3 53.42 -28.77 -6.59
CA ASP A 3 54.41 -28.66 -5.49
C ASP A 3 54.17 -27.46 -4.57
N ASN A 4 53.65 -26.36 -5.13
CA ASN A 4 53.33 -25.14 -4.37
C ASN A 4 52.07 -25.33 -3.50
N ILE A 5 51.13 -26.16 -3.96
CA ILE A 5 49.92 -26.56 -3.21
C ILE A 5 50.30 -27.54 -2.09
N ILE A 6 51.17 -28.51 -2.37
CA ILE A 6 51.66 -29.49 -1.39
C ILE A 6 52.51 -28.81 -0.31
N PHE A 7 53.38 -27.87 -0.70
CA PHE A 7 54.21 -27.10 0.24
C PHE A 7 53.37 -26.21 1.16
N LYS A 8 52.38 -25.47 0.62
CA LYS A 8 51.42 -24.70 1.43
C LYS A 8 50.62 -25.61 2.38
N SER A 9 50.18 -26.78 1.91
CA SER A 9 49.44 -27.75 2.73
C SER A 9 50.28 -28.31 3.88
N ASN A 10 51.55 -28.64 3.63
CA ASN A 10 52.47 -29.14 4.66
C ASN A 10 52.81 -28.09 5.72
N ILE A 11 52.95 -26.82 5.33
CA ILE A 11 53.17 -25.71 6.28
C ILE A 11 51.95 -25.52 7.19
N ILE A 12 50.74 -25.59 6.63
CA ILE A 12 49.49 -25.48 7.42
C ILE A 12 49.38 -26.63 8.44
N ILE A 13 49.73 -27.86 8.04
CA ILE A 13 49.71 -29.03 8.93
C ILE A 13 50.74 -28.87 10.06
N LEU A 14 51.97 -28.44 9.75
CA LEU A 14 53.02 -28.21 10.75
C LEU A 14 52.64 -27.10 11.73
N HIS A 15 52.05 -26.01 11.23
CA HIS A 15 51.57 -24.91 12.05
C HIS A 15 50.45 -25.37 13.00
N ASN A 16 49.47 -26.12 12.50
CA ASN A 16 48.40 -26.67 13.34
C ASN A 16 48.94 -27.59 14.45
N ARG A 17 49.89 -28.47 14.13
CA ARG A 17 50.50 -29.35 15.13
C ARG A 17 51.27 -28.57 16.19
N LEU A 18 52.01 -27.53 15.80
CA LEU A 18 52.76 -26.70 16.75
C LEU A 18 51.84 -26.04 17.79
N TYR A 19 50.73 -25.42 17.37
CA TYR A 19 49.79 -24.77 18.30
C TYR A 19 49.00 -25.78 19.14
N LEU A 20 48.68 -26.95 18.61
CA LEU A 20 47.92 -27.97 19.33
C LEU A 20 48.78 -28.78 20.32
N GLU A 21 50.05 -29.04 19.99
CA GLU A 21 50.94 -29.89 20.78
C GLU A 21 51.84 -29.10 21.75
N ALA A 22 51.99 -27.79 21.57
CA ALA A 22 52.86 -26.99 22.45
C ALA A 22 52.38 -26.95 23.92
N PRO A 23 53.27 -27.11 24.92
CA PRO A 23 52.87 -27.08 26.33
C PRO A 23 52.41 -25.67 26.77
N LEU A 24 53.00 -24.62 26.20
CA LEU A 24 52.68 -23.22 26.49
C LEU A 24 52.59 -22.43 25.18
N ILE A 25 51.53 -21.62 25.05
CA ILE A 25 51.39 -20.64 23.95
C ILE A 25 51.69 -19.25 24.52
N THR A 26 52.71 -18.58 23.98
CA THR A 26 53.08 -17.21 24.37
C THR A 26 52.11 -16.18 23.76
N GLU A 27 52.14 -14.95 24.26
CA GLU A 27 51.33 -13.86 23.70
C GLU A 27 51.74 -13.54 22.26
N ASP A 28 53.04 -13.54 21.96
CA ASP A 28 53.54 -13.36 20.59
C ASP A 28 53.01 -14.42 19.61
N ALA A 29 52.84 -15.66 20.06
CA ALA A 29 52.26 -16.71 19.25
C ALA A 29 50.76 -16.47 18.99
N VAL A 30 50.02 -15.92 19.97
CA VAL A 30 48.63 -15.52 19.76
C VAL A 30 48.55 -14.38 18.75
N GLU A 31 49.39 -13.35 18.88
CA GLU A 31 49.40 -12.22 17.95
C GLU A 31 49.82 -12.64 16.54
N ALA A 32 50.81 -13.53 16.42
CA ALA A 32 51.19 -14.11 15.13
C ALA A 32 50.02 -14.86 14.49
N LEU A 33 49.29 -15.67 15.26
CA LEU A 33 48.11 -16.39 14.76
C LEU A 33 47.01 -15.42 14.32
N LYS A 34 46.75 -14.36 15.09
CA LYS A 34 45.78 -13.29 14.77
C LYS A 34 46.13 -12.57 13.47
N MET A 35 47.40 -12.24 13.26
CA MET A 35 47.86 -11.61 12.02
C MET A 35 47.70 -12.54 10.82
N VAL A 36 48.01 -13.83 11.00
CA VAL A 36 47.86 -14.84 9.94
C VAL A 36 46.39 -15.10 9.61
N SER A 37 45.49 -15.11 10.60
CA SER A 37 44.05 -15.31 10.39
C SER A 37 43.33 -14.09 9.82
N SER A 38 43.95 -12.91 9.84
CA SER A 38 43.44 -11.68 9.22
C SER A 38 43.76 -11.58 7.72
N ASP A 39 44.57 -12.48 7.18
CA ASP A 39 45.08 -12.42 5.81
C ASP A 39 44.49 -13.55 4.95
N GLU A 40 43.51 -13.23 4.10
CA GLU A 40 42.84 -14.19 3.22
C GLU A 40 43.83 -14.89 2.26
N THR A 41 44.94 -14.23 1.88
CA THR A 41 45.93 -14.80 0.95
C THR A 41 46.64 -16.03 1.53
N ARG A 42 46.61 -16.18 2.85
CA ARG A 42 47.14 -17.33 3.60
C ARG A 42 46.12 -18.44 3.80
N GLY A 43 44.89 -18.25 3.30
CA GLY A 43 43.77 -19.17 3.43
C GLY A 43 43.04 -19.03 4.77
N LEU A 44 41.90 -19.74 4.90
CA LEU A 44 41.01 -19.63 6.06
C LEU A 44 41.24 -20.70 7.14
N ALA A 45 42.18 -21.62 6.91
CA ALA A 45 42.58 -22.64 7.88
C ALA A 45 43.01 -22.09 9.27
N PRO A 46 43.68 -20.93 9.39
CA PRO A 46 44.02 -20.34 10.69
C PRO A 46 42.79 -20.01 11.56
N LEU A 47 41.65 -19.64 10.95
CA LEU A 47 40.39 -19.43 11.68
C LEU A 47 39.86 -20.74 12.27
N GLN A 48 39.97 -21.84 11.52
CA GLN A 48 39.63 -23.17 12.02
C GLN A 48 40.54 -23.59 13.18
N LEU A 49 41.84 -23.30 13.08
CA LEU A 49 42.78 -23.54 14.18
C LEU A 49 42.38 -22.73 15.42
N LEU A 50 42.02 -21.45 15.30
CA LEU A 50 41.53 -20.65 16.42
C LEU A 50 40.33 -21.31 17.12
N LYS A 51 39.35 -21.81 16.36
CA LYS A 51 38.22 -22.57 16.92
C LYS A 51 38.70 -23.80 17.69
N GLU A 52 39.59 -24.62 17.11
CA GLU A 52 40.14 -25.80 17.78
C GLU A 52 40.90 -25.44 19.06
N MET A 53 41.61 -24.30 19.08
CA MET A 53 42.32 -23.80 20.25
C MET A 53 41.37 -23.38 21.37
N VAL A 54 40.23 -22.75 21.05
CA VAL A 54 39.15 -22.48 22.02
C VAL A 54 38.67 -23.78 22.66
N ILE A 55 38.51 -24.84 21.86
CA ILE A 55 37.97 -26.12 22.33
C ILE A 55 38.98 -26.92 23.15
N ARG A 56 40.23 -27.00 22.69
CA ARG A 56 41.26 -27.90 23.22
C ARG A 56 42.09 -27.29 24.34
N ARG A 57 41.99 -25.97 24.58
CA ARG A 57 42.75 -25.27 25.63
C ARG A 57 41.85 -24.41 26.53
N PRO A 58 41.08 -25.01 27.45
CA PRO A 58 40.17 -24.29 28.34
C PRO A 58 40.83 -23.16 29.15
N THR A 59 42.07 -23.35 29.60
CA THR A 59 42.82 -22.36 30.41
C THR A 59 43.12 -21.05 29.69
N LYS A 60 43.17 -21.06 28.35
CA LYS A 60 43.36 -19.87 27.51
C LYS A 60 42.21 -19.66 26.52
N GLN A 61 41.06 -20.31 26.72
CA GLN A 61 39.97 -20.32 25.75
C GLN A 61 39.50 -18.90 25.39
N LEU A 62 39.44 -18.01 26.38
CA LEU A 62 38.97 -16.63 26.21
C LEU A 62 39.87 -15.82 25.29
N VAL A 63 41.18 -16.07 25.31
CA VAL A 63 42.14 -15.37 24.46
C VAL A 63 41.88 -15.71 23.00
N PHE A 64 41.76 -17.01 22.67
CA PHE A 64 41.50 -17.46 21.30
C PHE A 64 40.07 -17.11 20.85
N LEU A 65 39.10 -17.16 21.76
CA LEU A 65 37.72 -16.75 21.48
C LEU A 65 37.66 -15.27 21.12
N ASN A 66 38.34 -14.39 21.87
CA ASN A 66 38.38 -12.96 21.58
C ASN A 66 39.00 -12.65 20.23
N VAL A 67 40.05 -13.37 19.83
CA VAL A 67 40.63 -13.23 18.48
C VAL A 67 39.61 -13.64 17.42
N LEU A 68 38.94 -14.78 17.59
CA LEU A 68 37.93 -15.26 16.66
C LEU A 68 36.71 -14.30 16.57
N LEU A 69 36.26 -13.78 17.71
CA LEU A 69 35.21 -12.75 17.80
C LEU A 69 35.63 -11.45 17.10
N CYS A 70 36.89 -11.04 17.18
CA CYS A 70 37.36 -9.87 16.41
C CYS A 70 37.17 -10.07 14.91
N HIS A 71 37.41 -11.29 14.39
CA HIS A 71 37.26 -11.60 12.98
C HIS A 71 35.80 -11.64 12.50
N THR A 72 34.81 -11.83 13.39
CA THR A 72 33.39 -11.70 13.00
C THR A 72 33.02 -10.27 12.60
N GLY A 73 33.87 -9.30 12.91
CA GLY A 73 33.74 -7.91 12.49
C GLY A 73 34.65 -7.51 11.32
N HIS A 74 35.44 -8.43 10.76
CA HIS A 74 36.46 -8.12 9.75
C HIS A 74 35.85 -7.52 8.48
N GLU A 75 36.54 -6.63 7.76
CA GLU A 75 36.04 -6.01 6.51
C GLU A 75 35.92 -7.01 5.36
N ASN A 76 36.95 -7.84 5.17
CA ASN A 76 36.92 -8.94 4.20
C ASN A 76 35.76 -9.89 4.49
N ASN A 77 34.90 -10.11 3.48
CA ASN A 77 33.68 -10.91 3.62
C ASN A 77 33.98 -12.39 3.91
N ALA A 78 34.96 -12.99 3.24
CA ALA A 78 35.28 -14.41 3.38
C ALA A 78 35.75 -14.74 4.81
N ILE A 79 36.63 -13.91 5.36
CA ILE A 79 37.10 -14.03 6.76
C ILE A 79 35.92 -13.88 7.72
N ARG A 80 35.11 -12.84 7.53
CA ARG A 80 33.98 -12.52 8.41
C ARG A 80 32.93 -13.63 8.44
N GLU A 81 32.51 -14.14 7.28
CA GLU A 81 31.48 -15.18 7.19
C GLU A 81 31.95 -16.49 7.82
N VAL A 82 33.19 -16.91 7.55
CA VAL A 82 33.76 -18.11 8.18
C VAL A 82 33.91 -17.92 9.69
N ALA A 83 34.41 -16.77 10.16
CA ALA A 83 34.51 -16.49 11.58
C ALA A 83 33.14 -16.54 12.28
N ILE A 84 32.11 -15.91 11.70
CA ILE A 84 30.73 -15.96 12.23
C ILE A 84 30.24 -17.40 12.30
N GLN A 85 30.41 -18.18 11.22
CA GLN A 85 29.99 -19.58 11.20
C GLN A 85 30.67 -20.40 12.30
N LEU A 86 31.98 -20.23 12.51
CA LEU A 86 32.73 -20.93 13.55
C LEU A 86 32.32 -20.51 14.95
N VAL A 87 32.04 -19.22 15.18
CA VAL A 87 31.51 -18.72 16.45
C VAL A 87 30.11 -19.27 16.72
N CYS A 88 29.21 -19.32 15.73
CA CYS A 88 27.90 -19.96 15.88
C CYS A 88 28.02 -21.45 16.22
N GLN A 89 29.01 -22.17 15.70
CA GLN A 89 29.26 -23.56 16.10
C GLN A 89 29.75 -23.70 17.55
N LEU A 90 30.47 -22.69 18.07
CA LEU A 90 30.89 -22.64 19.48
C LEU A 90 29.76 -22.22 20.41
N TYR A 91 28.76 -21.51 19.89
CA TYR A 91 27.61 -21.00 20.65
C TYR A 91 26.79 -22.08 21.33
N GLY A 92 26.73 -23.30 20.78
CA GLY A 92 26.05 -24.44 21.40
C GLY A 92 26.65 -24.89 22.74
N ARG A 93 27.80 -24.34 23.16
CA ARG A 93 28.43 -24.61 24.46
C ARG A 93 27.99 -23.57 25.49
N LEU A 94 27.32 -24.01 26.55
CA LEU A 94 26.77 -23.15 27.61
C LEU A 94 27.80 -22.19 28.24
N GLU A 95 29.05 -22.62 28.38
CA GLU A 95 30.12 -21.79 28.95
C GLU A 95 30.56 -20.64 28.02
N LEU A 96 30.34 -20.77 26.71
CA LEU A 96 30.76 -19.80 25.70
C LEU A 96 29.58 -18.94 25.21
N SER A 97 28.36 -19.47 25.21
CA SER A 97 27.17 -18.79 24.68
C SER A 97 27.00 -17.40 25.31
N LYS A 98 27.04 -17.31 26.64
CA LYS A 98 26.90 -16.04 27.37
C LYS A 98 27.94 -15.00 26.96
N LEU A 99 29.21 -15.41 26.80
CA LEU A 99 30.30 -14.52 26.41
C LEU A 99 30.14 -14.03 24.96
N ILE A 100 29.70 -14.92 24.07
CA ILE A 100 29.43 -14.60 22.67
C ILE A 100 28.25 -13.63 22.57
N GLU A 101 27.17 -13.84 23.34
CA GLU A 101 26.03 -12.90 23.41
C GLU A 101 26.45 -11.55 23.96
N GLU A 102 27.20 -11.51 25.07
CA GLU A 102 27.68 -10.26 25.66
C GLU A 102 28.53 -9.46 24.66
N TYR A 103 29.41 -10.13 23.90
CA TYR A 103 30.17 -9.50 22.82
C TYR A 103 29.25 -8.98 21.71
N ALA A 104 28.28 -9.78 21.24
CA ALA A 104 27.37 -9.37 20.17
C ALA A 104 26.47 -8.20 20.60
N VAL A 105 25.95 -8.21 21.83
CA VAL A 105 25.13 -7.15 22.41
C VAL A 105 25.94 -5.87 22.61
N LEU A 106 27.19 -5.98 23.06
CA LEU A 106 28.10 -4.84 23.16
C LEU A 106 28.29 -4.14 21.81
N TYR A 107 28.59 -4.92 20.76
CA TYR A 107 28.77 -4.38 19.41
C TYR A 107 27.48 -3.80 18.83
N LEU A 108 26.33 -4.45 19.05
CA LEU A 108 25.02 -3.88 18.73
C LEU A 108 24.83 -2.52 19.41
N GLY A 109 25.24 -2.40 20.67
CA GLY A 109 25.16 -1.15 21.45
C GLY A 109 25.93 0.01 20.84
N PHE A 110 27.03 -0.24 20.12
CA PHE A 110 27.79 0.81 19.44
C PHE A 110 26.99 1.53 18.36
N LEU A 111 26.01 0.88 17.74
CA LEU A 111 25.17 1.48 16.69
C LEU A 111 24.29 2.65 17.20
N ARG A 112 24.25 2.88 18.52
CA ARG A 112 23.59 4.03 19.15
C ARG A 112 24.44 5.30 19.10
N LEU A 113 25.75 5.15 18.90
CA LEU A 113 26.69 6.25 18.87
C LEU A 113 26.56 7.04 17.56
N GLN A 114 26.87 8.33 17.62
CA GLN A 114 26.84 9.20 16.43
C GLN A 114 27.90 8.78 15.40
N THR A 115 29.04 8.28 15.87
CA THR A 115 30.17 7.84 15.05
C THR A 115 30.61 6.44 15.48
N PRO A 116 31.20 5.63 14.57
CA PRO A 116 31.74 4.33 14.92
C PRO A 116 32.91 4.47 15.92
N PRO A 117 32.95 3.66 16.98
CA PRO A 117 34.03 3.72 17.96
C PRO A 117 35.33 3.13 17.41
N GLU A 118 36.47 3.59 17.94
CA GLU A 118 37.81 3.19 17.48
C GLU A 118 38.03 1.68 17.49
N ILE A 119 37.44 0.96 18.44
CA ILE A 119 37.51 -0.51 18.56
C ILE A 119 36.99 -1.25 17.32
N VAL A 120 36.14 -0.60 16.51
CA VAL A 120 35.68 -1.20 15.26
C VAL A 120 36.85 -1.29 14.30
N PHE A 121 37.78 -0.32 14.26
CA PHE A 121 38.91 -0.19 13.33
C PHE A 121 40.17 -0.96 13.77
N GLY A 122 41.13 -1.10 12.86
CA GLY A 122 42.37 -1.82 13.08
C GLY A 122 42.85 -2.58 11.83
N GLN A 123 44.16 -2.81 11.72
CA GLN A 123 44.75 -3.60 10.63
C GLN A 123 44.25 -5.05 10.65
N ASP A 124 44.14 -5.62 11.83
CA ASP A 124 43.59 -6.94 12.15
C ASP A 124 42.08 -7.08 11.87
N ARG A 125 41.40 -5.97 11.60
CA ARG A 125 39.98 -5.92 11.24
C ARG A 125 39.77 -5.54 9.78
N GLY A 126 40.85 -5.31 9.03
CA GLY A 126 40.85 -4.88 7.64
C GLY A 126 40.53 -3.41 7.41
N ARG A 127 40.30 -2.59 8.47
CA ARG A 127 39.99 -1.15 8.32
C ARG A 127 41.04 -0.32 9.07
N PRO A 128 42.17 0.01 8.42
CA PRO A 128 43.30 0.67 9.09
C PRO A 128 43.06 2.14 9.40
N GLN A 129 42.10 2.79 8.74
CA GLN A 129 41.79 4.21 8.91
C GLN A 129 40.52 4.39 9.74
N ILE A 130 40.57 5.29 10.71
CA ILE A 130 39.40 5.67 11.52
C ILE A 130 38.51 6.58 10.69
N GLU A 131 37.21 6.27 10.68
CA GLU A 131 36.18 7.06 10.00
C GLU A 131 35.21 7.66 11.02
N ASN A 132 34.74 8.88 10.74
CA ASN A 132 33.79 9.57 11.61
C ASN A 132 32.32 9.34 11.23
N GLN A 133 32.05 8.54 10.20
CA GLN A 133 30.70 8.26 9.72
C GLN A 133 30.44 6.76 9.68
N TRP A 134 29.21 6.37 9.96
CA TRP A 134 28.81 4.99 9.83
C TRP A 134 28.73 4.59 8.35
N THR A 135 29.39 3.50 8.02
CA THR A 135 29.40 2.88 6.70
C THR A 135 28.75 1.50 6.77
N GLU A 136 28.46 0.91 5.60
CA GLU A 136 27.91 -0.44 5.55
C GLU A 136 28.90 -1.47 6.14
N SER A 137 30.20 -1.26 5.95
CA SER A 137 31.29 -2.08 6.50
C SER A 137 31.32 -2.04 8.04
N THR A 138 31.35 -0.84 8.64
CA THR A 138 31.36 -0.66 10.11
C THR A 138 30.06 -1.10 10.77
N THR A 139 28.91 -0.87 10.11
CA THR A 139 27.60 -1.35 10.61
C THR A 139 27.53 -2.87 10.58
N ARG A 140 27.97 -3.51 9.48
CA ARG A 140 28.02 -4.97 9.35
C ARG A 140 28.99 -5.59 10.37
N ALA A 141 30.11 -4.92 10.65
CA ALA A 141 31.05 -5.37 11.68
C ALA A 141 30.40 -5.45 13.07
N CYS A 142 29.46 -4.55 13.38
CA CYS A 142 28.76 -4.51 14.66
C CYS A 142 27.53 -5.44 14.71
N LEU A 143 26.89 -5.66 13.57
CA LEU A 143 25.59 -6.32 13.50
C LEU A 143 25.66 -7.77 12.98
N GLY A 144 26.70 -8.14 12.23
CA GLY A 144 26.78 -9.40 11.50
C GLY A 144 26.67 -10.64 12.38
N LEU A 145 27.50 -10.72 13.44
CA LEU A 145 27.43 -11.82 14.41
C LEU A 145 26.07 -11.84 15.13
N TYR A 146 25.60 -10.67 15.58
CA TYR A 146 24.31 -10.56 16.27
C TYR A 146 23.16 -11.14 15.45
N LEU A 147 23.11 -10.80 14.16
CA LEU A 147 22.08 -11.31 13.25
C LEU A 147 22.20 -12.80 12.96
N ALA A 148 23.42 -13.35 12.94
CA ALA A 148 23.63 -14.78 12.78
C ALA A 148 23.15 -15.56 14.01
N LEU A 149 23.30 -15.00 15.22
CA LEU A 149 22.81 -15.63 16.46
C LEU A 149 21.28 -15.67 16.55
N LEU A 150 20.55 -14.85 15.78
CA LEU A 150 19.08 -14.87 15.78
C LEU A 150 18.50 -16.23 15.38
N SER A 151 19.18 -17.01 14.54
CA SER A 151 18.70 -18.35 14.16
C SER A 151 18.71 -19.32 15.33
N GLU A 152 19.67 -19.16 16.24
CA GLU A 152 19.80 -19.99 17.43
C GLU A 152 18.91 -19.46 18.56
N HIS A 153 19.00 -18.16 18.87
CA HIS A 153 18.25 -17.50 19.96
C HIS A 153 17.41 -16.33 19.40
N GLN A 154 16.14 -16.61 19.09
CA GLN A 154 15.24 -15.65 18.44
C GLN A 154 14.87 -14.45 19.32
N ASP A 155 14.92 -14.59 20.65
CA ASP A 155 14.56 -13.55 21.63
C ASP A 155 15.42 -12.28 21.48
N LEU A 156 16.63 -12.42 20.92
CA LEU A 156 17.53 -11.31 20.59
C LEU A 156 16.89 -10.28 19.64
N ILE A 157 15.81 -10.62 18.92
CA ILE A 157 15.13 -9.64 18.05
C ILE A 157 14.53 -8.46 18.84
N HIS A 158 14.10 -8.70 20.10
CA HIS A 158 13.51 -7.66 20.94
C HIS A 158 14.55 -6.63 21.38
N GLU A 159 15.75 -7.10 21.71
CA GLU A 159 16.87 -6.23 22.06
C GLU A 159 17.34 -5.42 20.83
N LEU A 160 17.39 -6.03 19.64
CA LEU A 160 17.62 -5.28 18.40
C LEU A 160 16.60 -4.17 18.20
N ALA A 161 15.30 -4.47 18.38
CA ALA A 161 14.24 -3.47 18.25
C ALA A 161 14.38 -2.36 19.29
N ARG A 162 14.77 -2.69 20.53
CA ARG A 162 15.02 -1.71 21.59
C ARG A 162 16.18 -0.78 21.24
N VAL A 163 17.33 -1.31 20.82
CA VAL A 163 18.51 -0.51 20.42
C VAL A 163 18.19 0.33 19.18
N TYR A 164 17.48 -0.24 18.22
CA TYR A 164 17.06 0.41 16.97
C TYR A 164 16.38 1.76 17.23
N THR A 165 15.55 1.88 18.27
CA THR A 165 14.85 3.14 18.58
C THR A 165 15.80 4.34 18.69
N SER A 166 17.01 4.13 19.22
CA SER A 166 18.01 5.17 19.49
C SER A 166 19.09 5.33 18.40
N MET A 167 19.06 4.54 17.33
CA MET A 167 20.03 4.63 16.24
C MET A 167 19.79 5.85 15.34
N GLY A 168 20.86 6.39 14.77
CA GLY A 168 20.80 7.44 13.75
C GLY A 168 20.10 6.98 12.46
N ALA A 169 19.57 7.92 11.66
CA ALA A 169 18.76 7.61 10.48
C ALA A 169 19.52 6.77 9.43
N ASP A 170 20.80 7.06 9.20
CA ASP A 170 21.62 6.33 8.23
C ASP A 170 21.89 4.88 8.69
N VAL A 171 22.21 4.70 9.97
CA VAL A 171 22.37 3.37 10.60
C VAL A 171 21.07 2.57 10.51
N LYS A 172 19.92 3.19 10.82
CA LYS A 172 18.60 2.56 10.66
C LYS A 172 18.41 2.02 9.25
N ARG A 173 18.74 2.79 8.20
CA ARG A 173 18.61 2.33 6.80
C ARG A 173 19.52 1.13 6.50
N MET A 174 20.73 1.09 7.05
CA MET A 174 21.64 -0.05 6.90
C MET A 174 21.12 -1.30 7.62
N VAL A 175 20.64 -1.15 8.86
CA VAL A 175 20.01 -2.23 9.64
C VAL A 175 18.83 -2.82 8.89
N LEU A 176 17.92 -1.99 8.34
CA LEU A 176 16.75 -2.44 7.58
C LEU A 176 17.10 -3.28 6.34
N ARG A 177 18.29 -3.08 5.75
CA ARG A 177 18.82 -3.92 4.66
C ARG A 177 19.39 -5.23 5.21
N LEU A 178 20.18 -5.16 6.28
CA LEU A 178 20.89 -6.32 6.84
C LEU A 178 19.96 -7.34 7.52
N VAL A 179 18.80 -6.92 8.06
CA VAL A 179 17.84 -7.83 8.71
C VAL A 179 17.09 -8.74 7.73
N GLU A 180 17.17 -8.51 6.42
CA GLU A 180 16.39 -9.26 5.43
C GLU A 180 16.65 -10.77 5.46
N GLY A 181 17.91 -11.18 5.37
CA GLY A 181 18.28 -12.61 5.39
C GLY A 181 17.83 -13.31 6.68
N PRO A 182 18.21 -12.79 7.87
CA PRO A 182 17.80 -13.37 9.16
C PRO A 182 16.29 -13.47 9.34
N VAL A 183 15.53 -12.40 9.04
CA VAL A 183 14.07 -12.42 9.19
C VAL A 183 13.43 -13.44 8.25
N ARG A 184 13.95 -13.58 7.02
CA ARG A 184 13.47 -14.59 6.08
C ARG A 184 13.75 -16.01 6.56
N SER A 185 14.88 -16.23 7.23
CA SER A 185 15.25 -17.51 7.86
C SER A 185 14.30 -17.86 9.02
N LEU A 186 13.99 -16.90 9.89
CA LEU A 186 13.07 -17.08 11.02
C LEU A 186 11.64 -17.42 10.56
N GLY A 187 11.17 -16.75 9.50
CA GLY A 187 9.87 -16.98 8.91
C GLY A 187 8.68 -16.49 9.74
N MET A 188 7.48 -16.55 9.15
CA MET A 188 6.24 -16.00 9.75
C MET A 188 5.75 -16.76 10.98
N GLY A 189 6.18 -18.00 11.17
CA GLY A 189 5.82 -18.82 12.33
C GLY A 189 6.63 -18.54 13.59
N SER A 190 7.61 -17.62 13.53
CA SER A 190 8.42 -17.27 14.69
C SER A 190 7.56 -16.59 15.77
N PRO A 191 7.43 -17.16 16.98
CA PRO A 191 6.67 -16.56 18.06
C PRO A 191 7.28 -15.22 18.50
N GLN A 192 8.60 -15.07 18.40
CA GLN A 192 9.29 -13.84 18.79
C GLN A 192 9.06 -12.69 17.80
N LEU A 193 8.99 -12.98 16.50
CA LEU A 193 8.60 -11.97 15.52
C LEU A 193 7.15 -11.51 15.71
N LEU A 194 6.23 -12.45 16.00
CA LEU A 194 4.84 -12.12 16.30
C LEU A 194 4.70 -11.29 17.57
N ALA A 195 5.41 -11.67 18.64
CA ALA A 195 5.47 -10.92 19.89
C ALA A 195 6.04 -9.51 19.69
N LEU A 196 7.02 -9.34 18.79
CA LEU A 196 7.58 -8.03 18.46
C LEU A 196 6.60 -7.14 17.68
N VAL A 197 5.80 -7.73 16.79
CA VAL A 197 4.72 -7.00 16.09
C VAL A 197 3.66 -6.52 17.10
N GLU A 198 3.25 -7.40 18.02
CA GLU A 198 2.29 -7.06 19.08
C GLU A 198 2.83 -5.96 20.01
N ASN A 199 4.04 -6.15 20.52
CA ASN A 199 4.67 -5.29 21.52
C ASN A 199 5.73 -4.38 20.90
N CYS A 200 5.40 -3.74 19.77
CA CYS A 200 6.32 -2.88 19.05
C CYS A 200 6.87 -1.74 19.96
N PRO A 201 8.19 -1.57 20.12
CA PRO A 201 8.75 -0.43 20.84
C PRO A 201 8.46 0.90 20.11
N LYS A 202 8.23 2.00 20.84
CA LYS A 202 8.04 3.33 20.22
C LYS A 202 9.32 3.72 19.46
N GLY A 203 9.21 4.07 18.19
CA GLY A 203 10.35 4.39 17.33
C GLY A 203 10.95 3.21 16.56
N ALA A 204 10.39 2.01 16.70
CA ALA A 204 10.76 0.80 15.95
C ALA A 204 9.76 0.45 14.82
N GLU A 205 8.78 1.32 14.54
CA GLU A 205 7.71 1.06 13.58
C GLU A 205 8.24 0.77 12.17
N THR A 206 9.30 1.46 11.74
CA THR A 206 9.95 1.22 10.45
C THR A 206 10.64 -0.15 10.37
N LEU A 207 11.19 -0.63 11.48
CA LEU A 207 11.77 -1.98 11.58
C LEU A 207 10.67 -3.04 11.49
N VAL A 208 9.62 -2.91 12.29
CA VAL A 208 8.47 -3.82 12.27
C VAL A 208 7.81 -3.84 10.89
N THR A 209 7.62 -2.67 10.27
CA THR A 209 7.09 -2.57 8.90
C THR A 209 7.96 -3.36 7.91
N ARG A 210 9.28 -3.21 7.99
CA ARG A 210 10.22 -3.94 7.13
C ARG A 210 10.16 -5.45 7.37
N ILE A 211 10.08 -5.89 8.63
CA ILE A 211 9.92 -7.31 9.00
C ILE A 211 8.66 -7.87 8.34
N ILE A 212 7.51 -7.21 8.49
CA ILE A 212 6.23 -7.68 7.91
C ILE A 212 6.33 -7.74 6.38
N HIS A 213 6.96 -6.75 5.74
CA HIS A 213 7.22 -6.79 4.29
C HIS A 213 8.05 -8.00 3.89
N ILE A 214 9.18 -8.27 4.56
CA ILE A 214 10.06 -9.42 4.24
C ILE A 214 9.28 -10.73 4.35
N LEU A 215 8.50 -10.87 5.42
CA LEU A 215 7.70 -12.04 5.70
C LEU A 215 6.61 -12.30 4.63
N THR A 216 5.98 -11.23 4.11
CA THR A 216 4.81 -11.31 3.22
C THR A 216 5.10 -11.02 1.75
N GLU A 217 6.38 -10.84 1.39
CA GLU A 217 6.79 -10.55 0.01
C GLU A 217 6.52 -11.74 -0.92
N LYS A 218 6.91 -12.94 -0.50
CA LYS A 218 6.84 -14.18 -1.30
C LYS A 218 5.88 -15.22 -0.75
N SER A 219 5.10 -14.86 0.27
CA SER A 219 4.20 -15.80 0.93
C SER A 219 2.93 -15.10 1.41
N ILE A 220 1.84 -15.86 1.50
CA ILE A 220 0.56 -15.36 1.99
C ILE A 220 0.67 -15.11 3.50
N PRO A 221 0.26 -13.94 4.00
CA PRO A 221 0.33 -13.64 5.44
C PRO A 221 -0.53 -14.64 6.24
N SER A 222 0.01 -15.14 7.36
CA SER A 222 -0.73 -16.01 8.28
C SER A 222 -1.83 -15.22 9.01
N ALA A 223 -2.91 -15.90 9.40
CA ALA A 223 -4.01 -15.26 10.12
C ALA A 223 -3.57 -14.60 11.45
N GLU A 224 -2.60 -15.21 12.14
CA GLU A 224 -2.03 -14.67 13.37
C GLU A 224 -1.25 -13.37 13.13
N LEU A 225 -0.40 -13.34 12.09
CA LEU A 225 0.31 -12.13 11.69
C LEU A 225 -0.66 -11.01 11.33
N VAL A 226 -1.69 -11.31 10.53
CA VAL A 226 -2.72 -10.34 10.14
C VAL A 226 -3.42 -9.77 11.37
N ALA A 227 -3.77 -10.62 12.34
CA ALA A 227 -4.45 -10.18 13.57
C ALA A 227 -3.60 -9.20 14.37
N ARG A 228 -2.31 -9.49 14.59
CA ARG A 228 -1.39 -8.61 15.33
C ARG A 228 -1.10 -7.30 14.59
N VAL A 229 -0.91 -7.36 13.27
CA VAL A 229 -0.72 -6.15 12.44
C VAL A 229 -1.94 -5.24 12.49
N ARG A 230 -3.14 -5.83 12.42
CA ARG A 230 -4.40 -5.09 12.54
C ARG A 230 -4.55 -4.41 13.90
N GLU A 231 -4.31 -5.13 14.99
CA GLU A 231 -4.39 -4.58 16.34
C GLU A 231 -3.41 -3.41 16.53
N LEU A 232 -2.17 -3.57 16.07
CA LEU A 232 -1.16 -2.51 16.14
C LEU A 232 -1.55 -1.28 15.31
N TYR A 233 -2.14 -1.47 14.12
CA TYR A 233 -2.65 -0.37 13.29
C TYR A 233 -3.81 0.38 13.96
N GLN A 234 -4.71 -0.33 14.63
CA GLN A 234 -5.86 0.29 15.29
C GLN A 234 -5.47 1.05 16.56
N THR A 235 -4.47 0.57 17.30
CA THR A 235 -4.12 1.10 18.62
C THR A 235 -2.99 2.13 18.58
N ARG A 236 -2.04 2.03 17.63
CA ARG A 236 -0.77 2.77 17.73
C ARG A 236 -0.25 3.36 16.43
N VAL A 237 -0.35 2.64 15.31
CA VAL A 237 0.22 3.06 14.03
C VAL A 237 -0.88 3.59 13.11
N SER A 238 -0.87 4.89 12.80
CA SER A 238 -1.91 5.51 11.95
C SER A 238 -1.62 5.45 10.44
N ASP A 239 -0.38 5.17 10.04
CA ASP A 239 0.05 5.11 8.65
C ASP A 239 -0.53 3.86 7.95
N VAL A 240 -1.40 4.08 6.97
CA VAL A 240 -2.08 3.01 6.24
C VAL A 240 -1.12 2.12 5.44
N ARG A 241 0.10 2.58 5.14
CA ARG A 241 1.13 1.77 4.46
C ARG A 241 1.47 0.51 5.26
N PHE A 242 1.29 0.55 6.56
CA PHE A 242 1.48 -0.58 7.46
C PHE A 242 0.59 -1.79 7.12
N LEU A 243 -0.57 -1.57 6.50
CA LEU A 243 -1.50 -2.63 6.10
C LEU A 243 -1.16 -3.26 4.74
N ILE A 244 -0.39 -2.57 3.89
CA ILE A 244 -0.06 -3.03 2.52
C ILE A 244 0.55 -4.45 2.49
N PRO A 245 1.50 -4.79 3.37
CA PRO A 245 2.05 -6.14 3.49
C PRO A 245 1.01 -7.25 3.70
N VAL A 246 -0.08 -6.96 4.42
CA VAL A 246 -1.06 -7.96 4.86
C VAL A 246 -2.42 -7.82 4.19
N LEU A 247 -2.55 -6.98 3.17
CA LEU A 247 -3.83 -6.65 2.51
C LEU A 247 -4.65 -7.89 2.14
N ASN A 248 -4.00 -8.94 1.62
CA ASN A 248 -4.69 -10.14 1.15
C ASN A 248 -5.22 -11.02 2.29
N GLY A 249 -4.72 -10.83 3.51
CA GLY A 249 -5.23 -11.50 4.70
C GLY A 249 -6.35 -10.73 5.43
N LEU A 250 -6.60 -9.47 5.06
CA LEU A 250 -7.68 -8.67 5.65
C LEU A 250 -9.05 -9.10 5.13
N THR A 251 -10.10 -8.79 5.87
CA THR A 251 -11.48 -8.96 5.41
C THR A 251 -11.86 -7.88 4.39
N LYS A 252 -12.86 -8.17 3.55
CA LYS A 252 -13.45 -7.19 2.62
C LYS A 252 -13.81 -5.86 3.29
N LYS A 253 -14.41 -5.92 4.49
CA LYS A 253 -14.84 -4.73 5.25
C LYS A 253 -13.64 -3.87 5.65
N GLU A 254 -12.55 -4.49 6.10
CA GLU A 254 -11.32 -3.80 6.50
C GLU A 254 -10.62 -3.15 5.31
N VAL A 255 -10.54 -3.85 4.17
CA VAL A 255 -9.97 -3.29 2.93
C VAL A 255 -10.78 -2.08 2.47
N ILE A 256 -12.11 -2.16 2.44
CA ILE A 256 -12.98 -1.04 2.06
C ILE A 256 -12.82 0.14 3.03
N ALA A 257 -12.68 -0.12 4.34
CA ALA A 257 -12.47 0.92 5.33
C ALA A 257 -11.11 1.63 5.18
N ALA A 258 -10.06 0.91 4.76
CA ALA A 258 -8.73 1.47 4.52
C ALA A 258 -8.60 2.16 3.15
N LEU A 259 -9.44 1.80 2.18
CA LEU A 259 -9.36 2.25 0.79
C LEU A 259 -9.24 3.77 0.61
N PRO A 260 -10.01 4.63 1.31
CA PRO A 260 -9.88 6.09 1.16
C PRO A 260 -8.50 6.63 1.57
N LYS A 261 -7.83 5.99 2.53
CA LYS A 261 -6.46 6.35 2.93
C LYS A 261 -5.44 5.80 1.93
N LEU A 262 -5.65 4.59 1.42
CA LEU A 262 -4.76 3.95 0.45
C LEU A 262 -4.67 4.73 -0.86
N ILE A 263 -5.80 5.20 -1.42
CA ILE A 263 -5.82 5.93 -2.69
C ILE A 263 -5.19 7.34 -2.62
N LYS A 264 -4.95 7.86 -1.42
CA LYS A 264 -4.26 9.14 -1.18
C LYS A 264 -2.74 9.02 -1.24
N LEU A 265 -2.20 7.80 -1.26
CA LEU A 265 -0.77 7.56 -1.36
C LEU A 265 -0.24 7.95 -2.75
N ASN A 266 1.09 7.87 -2.91
CA ASN A 266 1.74 8.09 -4.19
C ASN A 266 1.17 7.14 -5.27
N PRO A 267 0.91 7.59 -6.52
CA PRO A 267 0.34 6.76 -7.58
C PRO A 267 1.05 5.41 -7.80
N ILE A 268 2.38 5.34 -7.63
CA ILE A 268 3.13 4.09 -7.75
C ILE A 268 2.71 3.10 -6.65
N VAL A 269 2.55 3.60 -5.42
CA VAL A 269 2.09 2.79 -4.28
C VAL A 269 0.62 2.40 -4.43
N VAL A 270 -0.23 3.29 -4.96
CA VAL A 270 -1.64 2.95 -5.24
C VAL A 270 -1.74 1.84 -6.29
N LYS A 271 -0.93 1.91 -7.35
CA LYS A 271 -0.86 0.85 -8.35
C LYS A 271 -0.44 -0.48 -7.73
N GLU A 272 0.57 -0.46 -6.85
CA GLU A 272 1.02 -1.64 -6.12
C GLU A 272 -0.07 -2.24 -5.23
N VAL A 273 -0.80 -1.40 -4.49
CA VAL A 273 -1.96 -1.82 -3.69
C VAL A 273 -3.02 -2.51 -4.55
N PHE A 274 -3.34 -1.93 -5.72
CA PHE A 274 -4.31 -2.54 -6.63
C PHE A 274 -3.78 -3.84 -7.22
N ASN A 275 -2.50 -3.92 -7.59
CA ASN A 275 -1.93 -5.15 -8.11
C ASN A 275 -1.99 -6.29 -7.10
N ARG A 276 -1.75 -5.97 -5.83
CA ARG A 276 -1.85 -6.94 -4.73
C ARG A 276 -3.29 -7.39 -4.48
N LEU A 277 -4.26 -6.46 -4.50
CA LEU A 277 -5.70 -6.76 -4.35
C LEU A 277 -6.31 -7.46 -5.58
N LEU A 278 -5.77 -7.24 -6.78
CA LEU A 278 -6.27 -7.85 -8.01
C LEU A 278 -5.54 -9.16 -8.37
N GLY A 279 -4.53 -9.54 -7.58
CA GLY A 279 -3.74 -10.75 -7.81
C GLY A 279 -2.77 -10.65 -8.99
N THR A 280 -2.51 -9.46 -9.54
CA THR A 280 -1.60 -9.26 -10.69
C THR A 280 -0.13 -9.20 -10.28
N HIS A 281 0.18 -9.05 -8.99
CA HIS A 281 1.55 -8.88 -8.49
C HIS A 281 2.43 -10.15 -8.59
N ASN A 282 1.82 -11.35 -8.70
CA ASN A 282 2.51 -12.60 -8.38
C ASN A 282 2.20 -13.75 -9.36
N ASN A 283 1.96 -13.46 -10.64
CA ASN A 283 1.69 -14.48 -11.66
C ASN A 283 2.82 -15.52 -11.82
N ASP A 284 4.05 -15.22 -11.40
CA ASP A 284 5.22 -16.12 -11.50
C ASP A 284 5.41 -17.06 -10.29
N SER A 285 4.70 -16.86 -9.19
CA SER A 285 5.01 -17.55 -7.92
C SER A 285 4.26 -18.87 -7.68
N GLY A 286 3.29 -19.23 -8.53
CA GLY A 286 2.53 -20.48 -8.41
C GLY A 286 1.64 -20.60 -7.16
N VAL A 287 1.62 -19.58 -6.29
CA VAL A 287 0.77 -19.55 -5.09
C VAL A 287 -0.62 -19.02 -5.46
N PRO A 288 -1.72 -19.71 -5.13
CA PRO A 288 -3.07 -19.24 -5.42
C PRO A 288 -3.35 -17.91 -4.69
N HIS A 289 -3.60 -16.84 -5.45
CA HIS A 289 -3.96 -15.54 -4.90
C HIS A 289 -5.37 -15.58 -4.34
N THR A 290 -5.49 -15.50 -3.03
CA THR A 290 -6.77 -15.26 -2.35
C THR A 290 -6.87 -13.76 -2.09
N SER A 291 -7.68 -13.07 -2.89
CA SER A 291 -7.99 -11.66 -2.65
C SER A 291 -9.29 -11.54 -1.85
N PRO A 292 -9.35 -10.65 -0.85
CA PRO A 292 -10.58 -10.42 -0.09
C PRO A 292 -11.64 -9.60 -0.84
N ILE A 293 -11.31 -9.07 -2.03
CA ILE A 293 -12.23 -8.26 -2.83
C ILE A 293 -12.08 -8.59 -4.31
N THR A 294 -13.20 -8.77 -5.01
CA THR A 294 -13.17 -8.97 -6.47
C THR A 294 -12.90 -7.65 -7.20
N PRO A 295 -12.45 -7.68 -8.47
CA PRO A 295 -12.26 -6.45 -9.25
C PRO A 295 -13.53 -5.60 -9.33
N ALA A 296 -14.68 -6.23 -9.54
CA ALA A 296 -15.97 -5.52 -9.57
C ALA A 296 -16.25 -4.83 -8.24
N GLU A 297 -16.08 -5.54 -7.12
CA GLU A 297 -16.28 -4.99 -5.78
C GLU A 297 -15.32 -3.85 -5.45
N LEU A 298 -14.06 -3.90 -5.91
CA LEU A 298 -13.09 -2.82 -5.70
C LEU A 298 -13.53 -1.56 -6.44
N LEU A 299 -13.92 -1.67 -7.71
CA LEU A 299 -14.37 -0.52 -8.48
C LEU A 299 -15.68 0.05 -7.93
N ILE A 300 -16.61 -0.81 -7.48
CA ILE A 300 -17.83 -0.38 -6.76
C ILE A 300 -17.46 0.34 -5.47
N ALA A 301 -16.53 -0.20 -4.67
CA ALA A 301 -16.10 0.40 -3.42
C ALA A 301 -15.50 1.80 -3.63
N LEU A 302 -14.71 2.01 -4.70
CA LEU A 302 -14.18 3.32 -5.08
C LEU A 302 -15.30 4.35 -5.33
N HIS A 303 -16.39 3.95 -6.00
CA HIS A 303 -17.53 4.83 -6.27
C HIS A 303 -18.34 5.20 -5.03
N ASN A 304 -18.25 4.37 -3.98
CA ASN A 304 -18.97 4.54 -2.72
C ASN A 304 -18.12 5.21 -1.63
N ILE A 305 -16.93 5.71 -1.96
CA ILE A 305 -16.12 6.48 -1.02
C ILE A 305 -16.82 7.80 -0.71
N ASP A 306 -17.06 8.02 0.57
CA ASP A 306 -17.60 9.26 1.10
C ASP A 306 -16.71 10.47 0.69
N PRO A 307 -17.30 11.52 0.09
CA PRO A 307 -16.56 12.74 -0.29
C PRO A 307 -15.78 13.41 0.85
N SER A 308 -16.19 13.22 2.11
CA SER A 308 -15.46 13.71 3.28
C SER A 308 -14.16 12.94 3.54
N LYS A 309 -14.09 11.67 3.12
CA LYS A 309 -12.93 10.80 3.32
C LYS A 309 -11.92 10.91 2.20
N ALA A 310 -12.34 11.13 0.96
CA ALA A 310 -11.45 11.39 -0.16
C ALA A 310 -12.08 12.30 -1.21
N GLU A 311 -11.29 13.23 -1.72
CA GLU A 311 -11.73 14.11 -2.81
C GLU A 311 -12.05 13.33 -4.08
N LEU A 312 -13.05 13.82 -4.81
CA LEU A 312 -13.52 13.22 -6.07
C LEU A 312 -12.38 13.04 -7.09
N LYS A 313 -11.41 13.97 -7.13
CA LYS A 313 -10.26 13.91 -8.04
C LYS A 313 -9.35 12.71 -7.74
N THR A 314 -9.19 12.35 -6.47
CA THR A 314 -8.41 11.19 -6.04
C THR A 314 -9.11 9.90 -6.41
N VAL A 315 -10.43 9.84 -6.20
CA VAL A 315 -11.25 8.69 -6.63
C VAL A 315 -11.19 8.52 -8.16
N ILE A 316 -11.30 9.61 -8.93
CA ILE A 316 -11.18 9.58 -10.40
C ILE A 316 -9.83 8.98 -10.83
N LYS A 317 -8.72 9.39 -10.21
CA LYS A 317 -7.39 8.84 -10.51
C LYS A 317 -7.31 7.34 -10.19
N ALA A 318 -7.86 6.93 -9.04
CA ALA A 318 -7.93 5.53 -8.65
C ALA A 318 -8.76 4.70 -9.64
N THR A 319 -9.95 5.16 -10.03
CA THR A 319 -10.78 4.47 -11.03
C THR A 319 -10.07 4.37 -12.38
N SER A 320 -9.30 5.39 -12.79
CA SER A 320 -8.51 5.34 -14.01
C SER A 320 -7.40 4.28 -13.97
N LEU A 321 -6.78 4.04 -12.80
CA LEU A 321 -5.81 2.95 -12.64
C LEU A 321 -6.47 1.59 -12.81
N CYS A 322 -7.70 1.40 -12.29
CA CYS A 322 -8.47 0.17 -12.54
C CYS A 322 -8.71 -0.03 -14.04
N PHE A 323 -9.20 0.99 -14.74
CA PHE A 323 -9.44 0.91 -16.19
C PHE A 323 -8.17 0.77 -17.05
N ALA A 324 -6.98 0.99 -16.50
CA ALA A 324 -5.73 0.72 -17.21
C ALA A 324 -5.38 -0.79 -17.24
N GLU A 325 -5.94 -1.57 -16.31
CA GLU A 325 -5.72 -3.01 -16.19
C GLU A 325 -6.77 -3.79 -17.02
N ASN A 326 -6.71 -3.64 -18.35
CA ASN A 326 -7.69 -4.19 -19.30
C ASN A 326 -7.88 -5.72 -19.24
N GLN A 327 -6.86 -6.44 -18.73
CA GLN A 327 -6.93 -7.90 -18.54
C GLN A 327 -7.84 -8.29 -17.37
N VAL A 328 -8.00 -7.40 -16.40
CA VAL A 328 -8.80 -7.62 -15.19
C VAL A 328 -10.20 -7.01 -15.35
N TYR A 329 -10.27 -5.77 -15.84
CA TYR A 329 -11.53 -5.04 -16.02
C TYR A 329 -12.10 -5.23 -17.43
N THR A 330 -12.47 -6.47 -17.75
CA THR A 330 -13.07 -6.83 -19.05
C THR A 330 -14.46 -6.22 -19.23
N GLN A 331 -15.00 -6.35 -20.46
CA GLN A 331 -16.35 -5.92 -20.80
C GLN A 331 -17.41 -6.45 -19.82
N GLU A 332 -17.33 -7.72 -19.44
CA GLU A 332 -18.25 -8.40 -18.53
C GLU A 332 -18.14 -7.85 -17.10
N THR A 333 -16.91 -7.75 -16.59
CA THR A 333 -16.63 -7.21 -15.24
C THR A 333 -17.18 -5.78 -15.10
N VAL A 334 -16.91 -4.94 -16.10
CA VAL A 334 -17.37 -3.55 -16.12
C VAL A 334 -18.89 -3.45 -16.25
N ALA A 335 -19.53 -4.33 -17.02
CA ALA A 335 -20.99 -4.37 -17.10
C ALA A 335 -21.64 -4.70 -15.74
N VAL A 336 -21.08 -5.66 -15.00
CA VAL A 336 -21.52 -5.99 -13.63
C VAL A 336 -21.39 -4.78 -12.70
N VAL A 337 -20.28 -4.05 -12.79
CA VAL A 337 -20.07 -2.82 -12.01
C VAL A 337 -21.13 -1.77 -12.33
N ILE A 338 -21.35 -1.47 -13.62
CA ILE A 338 -22.34 -0.46 -14.04
C ILE A 338 -23.74 -0.85 -13.58
N GLN A 339 -24.12 -2.11 -13.75
CA GLN A 339 -25.43 -2.63 -13.32
C GLN A 339 -25.62 -2.40 -11.82
N HIS A 340 -24.63 -2.77 -11.00
CA HIS A 340 -24.71 -2.59 -9.55
C HIS A 340 -24.79 -1.13 -9.15
N LEU A 341 -23.95 -0.26 -9.72
CA LEU A 341 -23.94 1.17 -9.41
C LEU A 341 -25.26 1.87 -9.78
N MET A 342 -25.92 1.45 -10.86
CA MET A 342 -27.24 1.95 -11.27
C MET A 342 -28.34 1.57 -10.27
N GLU A 343 -28.25 0.41 -9.64
CA GLU A 343 -29.25 -0.07 -8.68
C GLU A 343 -29.21 0.72 -7.35
N MET A 344 -28.07 1.35 -7.02
CA MET A 344 -27.89 2.12 -5.80
C MET A 344 -28.82 3.34 -5.69
N THR A 345 -29.11 3.73 -4.44
CA THR A 345 -29.87 4.93 -4.06
C THR A 345 -29.26 5.55 -2.80
N PRO A 346 -28.74 6.80 -2.85
CA PRO A 346 -28.59 7.67 -4.02
C PRO A 346 -27.62 7.10 -5.07
N LEU A 347 -27.61 7.68 -6.27
CA LEU A 347 -26.72 7.23 -7.34
C LEU A 347 -25.29 7.71 -7.06
N PRO A 348 -24.26 6.88 -7.29
CA PRO A 348 -22.88 7.31 -7.15
C PRO A 348 -22.54 8.45 -8.11
N THR A 349 -21.90 9.51 -7.61
CA THR A 349 -21.61 10.72 -8.40
C THR A 349 -20.78 10.44 -9.66
N LEU A 350 -19.92 9.42 -9.62
CA LEU A 350 -19.04 9.04 -10.74
C LEU A 350 -19.66 8.01 -11.71
N LEU A 351 -20.89 7.55 -11.47
CA LEU A 351 -21.54 6.52 -12.29
C LEU A 351 -21.44 6.82 -13.79
N MET A 352 -21.90 8.01 -14.21
CA MET A 352 -21.93 8.35 -15.63
C MET A 352 -20.54 8.53 -16.24
N ARG A 353 -19.55 8.94 -15.44
CA ARG A 353 -18.15 8.96 -15.90
C ARG A 353 -17.68 7.56 -16.24
N THR A 354 -17.97 6.59 -15.38
CA THR A 354 -17.65 5.17 -15.57
C THR A 354 -18.40 4.60 -16.77
N VAL A 355 -19.69 4.90 -16.95
CA VAL A 355 -20.46 4.50 -18.13
C VAL A 355 -19.82 5.02 -19.43
N ILE A 356 -19.51 6.31 -19.49
CA ILE A 356 -18.90 6.94 -20.69
C ILE A 356 -17.51 6.35 -20.97
N GLN A 357 -16.69 6.16 -19.94
CA GLN A 357 -15.35 5.57 -20.08
C GLN A 357 -15.44 4.12 -20.55
N SER A 358 -16.40 3.37 -20.05
CA SER A 358 -16.64 1.97 -20.42
C SER A 358 -17.07 1.85 -21.88
N LEU A 359 -17.91 2.76 -22.39
CA LEU A 359 -18.27 2.80 -23.80
C LEU A 359 -17.09 3.12 -24.72
N ALA A 360 -16.19 4.00 -24.27
CA ALA A 360 -14.99 4.34 -25.04
C ALA A 360 -14.03 3.14 -25.15
N LEU A 361 -13.92 2.33 -24.09
CA LEU A 361 -13.07 1.12 -24.08
C LEU A 361 -13.75 -0.09 -24.74
N TYR A 362 -15.07 -0.24 -24.54
CA TYR A 362 -15.86 -1.39 -24.99
C TYR A 362 -17.12 -0.94 -25.75
N PRO A 363 -17.00 -0.57 -27.04
CA PRO A 363 -18.14 -0.08 -27.83
C PRO A 363 -19.31 -1.07 -27.93
N ARG A 364 -19.05 -2.38 -27.77
CA ARG A 364 -20.07 -3.44 -27.77
C ARG A 364 -21.07 -3.32 -26.61
N LEU A 365 -20.76 -2.56 -25.57
CA LEU A 365 -21.68 -2.26 -24.47
C LEU A 365 -22.79 -1.26 -24.84
N SER A 366 -22.79 -0.70 -26.05
CA SER A 366 -23.75 0.33 -26.47
C SER A 366 -25.21 -0.04 -26.16
N GLY A 367 -25.67 -1.22 -26.59
CA GLY A 367 -27.05 -1.66 -26.33
C GLY A 367 -27.37 -1.84 -24.84
N PHE A 368 -26.43 -2.39 -24.07
CA PHE A 368 -26.54 -2.49 -22.61
C PHE A 368 -26.65 -1.10 -21.96
N VAL A 369 -25.80 -0.15 -22.37
CA VAL A 369 -25.83 1.20 -21.83
C VAL A 369 -27.13 1.93 -22.18
N MET A 370 -27.71 1.72 -23.37
CA MET A 370 -29.04 2.29 -23.68
C MET A 370 -30.09 1.83 -22.67
N ASN A 371 -30.09 0.54 -22.28
CA ASN A 371 -30.99 0.02 -21.25
C ASN A 371 -30.71 0.65 -19.87
N ILE A 372 -29.45 0.87 -19.52
CA ILE A 372 -29.07 1.58 -18.28
C ILE A 372 -29.63 3.01 -18.31
N LEU A 373 -29.43 3.75 -19.41
CA LEU A 373 -29.93 5.12 -19.54
C LEU A 373 -31.46 5.18 -19.40
N GLN A 374 -32.21 4.26 -20.04
CA GLN A 374 -33.66 4.18 -19.88
C GLN A 374 -34.08 3.96 -18.42
N ARG A 375 -33.39 3.07 -17.69
CA ARG A 375 -33.65 2.84 -16.26
C ARG A 375 -33.31 4.05 -15.39
N LEU A 376 -32.29 4.83 -15.75
CA LEU A 376 -31.93 6.07 -15.05
C LEU A 376 -33.02 7.15 -15.17
N ILE A 377 -33.80 7.16 -16.25
CA ILE A 377 -34.98 8.02 -16.39
C ILE A 377 -36.02 7.68 -15.31
N LEU A 378 -36.30 6.39 -15.10
CA LEU A 378 -37.23 5.94 -14.05
C LEU A 378 -36.77 6.33 -12.64
N LYS A 379 -35.44 6.42 -12.43
CA LYS A 379 -34.83 6.91 -11.18
C LYS A 379 -34.73 8.45 -11.09
N GLN A 380 -35.28 9.18 -12.06
CA GLN A 380 -35.29 10.65 -12.11
C GLN A 380 -33.87 11.23 -11.97
N VAL A 381 -32.94 10.75 -12.81
CA VAL A 381 -31.51 11.10 -12.78
C VAL A 381 -31.23 12.62 -12.75
N TRP A 382 -32.13 13.44 -13.30
CA TRP A 382 -32.09 14.91 -13.26
C TRP A 382 -32.08 15.52 -11.85
N LYS A 383 -32.57 14.79 -10.83
CA LYS A 383 -32.48 15.25 -9.44
C LYS A 383 -31.05 15.34 -8.90
N GLN A 384 -30.08 14.72 -9.58
CA GLN A 384 -28.67 14.73 -9.19
C GLN A 384 -27.83 15.41 -10.29
N PRO A 385 -27.50 16.71 -10.14
CA PRO A 385 -26.94 17.52 -11.23
C PRO A 385 -25.70 16.92 -11.92
N LYS A 386 -24.77 16.35 -11.16
CA LYS A 386 -23.53 15.75 -11.72
C LYS A 386 -23.79 14.47 -12.52
N VAL A 387 -24.75 13.66 -12.05
CA VAL A 387 -25.14 12.42 -12.75
C VAL A 387 -25.93 12.78 -14.00
N TRP A 388 -26.82 13.78 -13.90
CA TRP A 388 -27.58 14.32 -15.02
C TRP A 388 -26.72 14.89 -16.14
N GLU A 389 -25.72 15.71 -15.80
CA GLU A 389 -24.76 16.23 -16.78
C GLU A 389 -24.05 15.08 -17.53
N GLY A 390 -23.67 14.03 -16.80
CA GLY A 390 -23.09 12.83 -17.39
C GLY A 390 -24.07 12.05 -18.27
N PHE A 391 -25.34 11.97 -17.88
CA PHE A 391 -26.41 11.35 -18.67
C PHE A 391 -26.55 12.02 -20.03
N VAL A 392 -26.70 13.34 -20.05
CA VAL A 392 -26.85 14.13 -21.28
C VAL A 392 -25.62 13.99 -22.18
N LYS A 393 -24.41 14.07 -21.60
CA LYS A 393 -23.14 13.85 -22.34
C LYS A 393 -23.04 12.45 -22.93
N CYS A 394 -23.51 11.43 -22.22
CA CYS A 394 -23.53 10.05 -22.72
C CYS A 394 -24.49 9.93 -23.91
N CYS A 395 -25.70 10.49 -23.80
CA CYS A 395 -26.66 10.53 -24.90
C CYS A 395 -26.09 11.25 -26.13
N GLU A 396 -25.41 12.39 -25.96
CA GLU A 396 -24.77 13.11 -27.07
C GLU A 396 -23.70 12.28 -27.78
N ARG A 397 -22.87 11.54 -27.05
CA ARG A 397 -21.80 10.70 -27.62
C ARG A 397 -22.30 9.43 -28.31
N THR A 398 -23.52 9.00 -28.01
CA THR A 398 -24.11 7.74 -28.49
C THR A 398 -25.24 7.98 -29.49
N LYS A 399 -25.19 9.12 -30.19
CA LYS A 399 -26.04 9.35 -31.36
C LYS A 399 -25.68 8.34 -32.48
N PRO A 400 -26.67 7.78 -33.20
CA PRO A 400 -28.11 8.02 -33.09
C PRO A 400 -28.82 7.10 -32.07
N GLN A 401 -28.15 6.12 -31.48
CA GLN A 401 -28.76 5.08 -30.64
C GLN A 401 -29.49 5.66 -29.41
N SER A 402 -29.02 6.79 -28.89
CA SER A 402 -29.62 7.47 -27.74
C SER A 402 -30.94 8.17 -28.01
N PHE A 403 -31.37 8.37 -29.26
CA PHE A 403 -32.58 9.14 -29.57
C PHE A 403 -33.84 8.53 -28.96
N ALA A 404 -33.99 7.21 -29.03
CA ALA A 404 -35.11 6.50 -28.41
C ALA A 404 -35.15 6.67 -26.89
N VAL A 405 -34.01 6.91 -26.24
CA VAL A 405 -33.91 7.17 -24.80
C VAL A 405 -34.28 8.63 -24.49
N ILE A 406 -33.76 9.57 -25.28
CA ILE A 406 -34.05 11.01 -25.11
C ILE A 406 -35.56 11.30 -25.26
N LEU A 407 -36.24 10.63 -26.18
CA LEU A 407 -37.69 10.77 -26.39
C LEU A 407 -38.55 10.28 -25.21
N GLN A 408 -37.97 9.52 -24.26
CA GLN A 408 -38.66 9.08 -23.05
C GLN A 408 -38.56 10.09 -21.89
N LEU A 409 -37.79 11.16 -22.04
CA LEU A 409 -37.68 12.20 -21.02
C LEU A 409 -38.98 13.00 -20.92
N PRO A 410 -39.37 13.46 -19.72
CA PRO A 410 -40.47 14.41 -19.61
C PRO A 410 -40.13 15.75 -20.29
N PRO A 411 -41.13 16.55 -20.72
CA PRO A 411 -40.91 17.74 -21.55
C PRO A 411 -39.94 18.76 -20.96
N ALA A 412 -40.01 19.02 -19.65
CA ALA A 412 -39.13 19.94 -18.96
C ALA A 412 -37.66 19.48 -19.02
N GLN A 413 -37.41 18.20 -18.71
CA GLN A 413 -36.06 17.61 -18.73
C GLN A 413 -35.52 17.46 -20.15
N LEU A 414 -36.37 17.19 -21.13
CA LEU A 414 -35.97 17.19 -22.54
C LEU A 414 -35.50 18.58 -22.97
N SER A 415 -36.23 19.63 -22.61
CA SER A 415 -35.84 21.02 -22.89
C SER A 415 -34.50 21.36 -22.25
N GLU A 416 -34.30 20.98 -20.99
CA GLU A 416 -33.03 21.16 -20.28
C GLU A 416 -31.87 20.39 -20.94
N ALA A 417 -32.08 19.13 -21.31
CA ALA A 417 -31.07 18.31 -21.98
C ALA A 417 -30.65 18.91 -23.34
N LEU A 418 -31.61 19.43 -24.12
CA LEU A 418 -31.33 20.10 -25.39
C LEU A 418 -30.61 21.45 -25.21
N LYS A 419 -30.85 22.15 -24.09
CA LYS A 419 -30.07 23.34 -23.72
C LYS A 419 -28.63 22.99 -23.34
N MET A 420 -28.43 21.89 -22.58
CA MET A 420 -27.11 21.41 -22.17
C MET A 420 -26.29 20.84 -23.34
N ALA A 421 -26.93 20.18 -24.30
CA ALA A 421 -26.30 19.61 -25.48
C ALA A 421 -27.05 20.01 -26.77
N PRO A 422 -26.83 21.23 -27.29
CA PRO A 422 -27.51 21.75 -28.48
C PRO A 422 -27.35 20.87 -29.73
N ASN A 423 -26.22 20.15 -29.84
CA ASN A 423 -25.93 19.24 -30.95
C ASN A 423 -26.83 18.00 -31.00
N LEU A 424 -27.71 17.78 -30.00
CA LEU A 424 -28.73 16.74 -30.03
C LEU A 424 -29.94 17.15 -30.87
N ARG A 425 -30.24 18.45 -30.97
CA ARG A 425 -31.54 18.93 -31.43
C ARG A 425 -31.82 18.65 -32.90
N THR A 426 -30.95 19.13 -33.80
CA THR A 426 -31.13 18.92 -35.24
C THR A 426 -31.17 17.44 -35.61
N PRO A 427 -30.23 16.58 -35.13
CA PRO A 427 -30.28 15.16 -35.43
C PRO A 427 -31.51 14.44 -34.87
N LEU A 428 -31.98 14.83 -33.67
CA LEU A 428 -33.19 14.27 -33.07
C LEU A 428 -34.44 14.63 -33.87
N LEU A 429 -34.53 15.88 -34.34
CA LEU A 429 -35.64 16.35 -35.18
C LEU A 429 -35.69 15.57 -36.50
N VAL A 430 -34.55 15.43 -37.19
CA VAL A 430 -34.44 14.63 -38.43
C VAL A 430 -34.85 13.17 -38.18
N HIS A 431 -34.47 12.61 -37.04
CA HIS A 431 -34.85 11.24 -36.69
C HIS A 431 -36.36 11.07 -36.50
N VAL A 432 -37.01 12.00 -35.80
CA VAL A 432 -38.47 11.97 -35.61
C VAL A 432 -39.22 12.24 -36.91
N GLU A 433 -38.72 13.14 -37.77
CA GLU A 433 -39.29 13.40 -39.09
C GLU A 433 -39.21 12.18 -40.02
N ALA A 434 -38.22 11.31 -39.84
CA ALA A 434 -38.09 10.06 -40.59
C ALA A 434 -39.07 8.96 -40.13
N PHE A 435 -39.79 9.13 -39.02
CA PHE A 435 -40.79 8.16 -38.56
C PHE A 435 -42.01 8.11 -39.49
N ALA A 436 -42.60 6.93 -39.60
CA ALA A 436 -43.90 6.76 -40.26
C ALA A 436 -45.00 7.50 -39.47
N GLU A 437 -46.08 7.91 -40.14
CA GLU A 437 -47.15 8.73 -39.54
C GLU A 437 -47.76 8.09 -38.29
N ASN A 438 -47.92 6.77 -38.31
CA ASN A 438 -48.40 6.00 -37.16
C ASN A 438 -47.44 6.08 -35.95
N GLN A 439 -46.13 6.11 -36.16
CA GLN A 439 -45.14 6.23 -35.09
C GLN A 439 -45.05 7.67 -34.55
N LYS A 440 -45.18 8.67 -35.43
CA LYS A 440 -45.26 10.09 -35.03
C LYS A 440 -46.44 10.36 -34.12
N ALA A 441 -47.59 9.72 -34.37
CA ALA A 441 -48.79 9.85 -33.53
C ALA A 441 -48.61 9.36 -32.09
N HIS A 442 -47.62 8.51 -31.80
CA HIS A 442 -47.32 8.03 -30.44
C HIS A 442 -46.40 8.97 -29.66
N ILE A 443 -45.87 10.02 -30.28
CA ILE A 443 -45.04 11.02 -29.60
C ILE A 443 -45.97 12.12 -29.05
N PRO A 444 -45.97 12.39 -27.73
CA PRO A 444 -46.79 13.45 -27.16
C PRO A 444 -46.50 14.81 -27.79
N GLN A 445 -47.54 15.61 -28.05
CA GLN A 445 -47.40 16.93 -28.67
C GLN A 445 -46.46 17.85 -27.87
N SER A 446 -46.48 17.78 -26.54
CA SER A 446 -45.58 18.53 -25.66
C SER A 446 -44.09 18.18 -25.87
N ILE A 447 -43.77 16.96 -26.29
CA ILE A 447 -42.41 16.54 -26.64
C ILE A 447 -42.03 17.09 -28.02
N MET A 448 -42.95 17.03 -28.99
CA MET A 448 -42.76 17.59 -30.33
C MET A 448 -42.51 19.10 -30.29
N ASP A 449 -43.27 19.83 -29.47
CA ASP A 449 -43.13 21.28 -29.32
C ASP A 449 -41.74 21.67 -28.79
N VAL A 450 -41.21 20.91 -27.82
CA VAL A 450 -39.86 21.11 -27.27
C VAL A 450 -38.78 20.84 -28.32
N ILE A 451 -38.91 19.78 -29.13
CA ILE A 451 -37.95 19.45 -30.19
C ILE A 451 -37.95 20.52 -31.29
N GLN A 452 -39.13 21.00 -31.67
CA GLN A 452 -39.33 22.08 -32.65
C GLN A 452 -38.88 23.44 -32.12
N GLY A 453 -38.83 23.63 -30.80
CA GLY A 453 -38.33 24.86 -30.17
C GLY A 453 -39.37 25.83 -29.68
N LYS A 454 -40.63 25.41 -29.61
CA LYS A 454 -41.67 26.22 -29.00
C LYS A 454 -41.42 26.23 -27.49
N SER A 455 -41.48 27.40 -26.86
CA SER A 455 -41.44 27.48 -25.40
C SER A 455 -42.61 26.71 -24.81
N LEU A 456 -42.37 25.98 -23.73
CA LEU A 456 -43.45 25.44 -22.90
C LEU A 456 -44.24 26.65 -22.39
N CYS A 457 -45.46 26.84 -22.88
CA CYS A 457 -46.38 27.84 -22.31
C CYS A 457 -46.73 27.38 -20.90
N ASP A 458 -46.45 28.23 -19.90
CA ASP A 458 -46.97 28.07 -18.55
C ASP A 458 -48.50 28.13 -18.62
N MET A 459 -49.16 26.98 -18.56
CA MET A 459 -50.59 26.90 -18.30
C MET A 459 -50.81 27.11 -16.79
N HIS A 460 -50.75 28.37 -16.36
CA HIS A 460 -51.43 28.81 -15.16
C HIS A 460 -52.74 29.49 -15.58
N ASP A 461 -53.85 28.76 -15.34
CA ASP A 461 -55.23 29.22 -15.19
C ASP A 461 -55.66 30.47 -15.98
N GLU A 462 -56.09 30.27 -17.23
CA GLU A 462 -57.08 31.16 -17.84
C GLU A 462 -58.46 30.49 -17.70
N PHE A 463 -59.18 30.85 -16.63
CA PHE A 463 -60.62 30.67 -16.58
C PHE A 463 -61.27 31.83 -17.33
N ASP A 464 -61.89 31.50 -18.46
CA ASP A 464 -62.78 32.35 -19.23
C ASP A 464 -63.86 33.01 -18.35
N ILE A 465 -63.93 34.34 -18.34
CA ILE A 465 -65.18 35.07 -18.13
C ILE A 465 -65.29 36.16 -19.20
N ALA A 466 -66.34 36.05 -20.01
CA ALA A 466 -66.70 36.93 -21.12
C ALA A 466 -67.08 38.37 -20.68
N PRO A 467 -67.02 39.38 -21.58
CA PRO A 467 -67.58 40.73 -21.38
C PRO A 467 -69.09 40.76 -21.75
N PRO A 468 -69.88 41.86 -21.67
CA PRO A 468 -69.63 43.28 -21.30
C PRO A 468 -70.68 43.93 -20.34
N GLY A 469 -70.50 45.19 -19.90
CA GLY A 469 -71.58 45.98 -19.29
C GLY A 469 -71.18 47.36 -18.72
N ASP A 470 -71.84 48.41 -19.23
CA ASP A 470 -71.64 49.85 -19.06
C ASP A 470 -71.97 50.50 -17.67
N TYR A 471 -71.08 51.40 -17.22
CA TYR A 471 -71.19 52.63 -16.35
C TYR A 471 -71.81 52.60 -14.91
N PRO A 472 -71.56 53.62 -14.03
CA PRO A 472 -70.53 54.68 -13.99
C PRO A 472 -69.80 54.87 -12.63
N SER A 473 -68.81 55.76 -12.68
CA SER A 473 -67.90 56.32 -11.66
C SER A 473 -68.51 56.85 -10.36
N GLU A 474 -67.81 56.69 -9.23
CA GLU A 474 -67.73 57.72 -8.18
C GLU A 474 -66.35 57.76 -7.52
N GLN A 475 -65.89 58.99 -7.25
CA GLN A 475 -64.60 59.38 -6.74
C GLN A 475 -64.58 59.48 -5.21
N LYS A 476 -63.36 59.29 -4.65
CA LYS A 476 -62.80 59.89 -3.42
C LYS A 476 -63.37 59.43 -2.07
N THR A 477 -62.49 58.95 -1.19
CA THR A 477 -61.73 59.84 -0.27
C THR A 477 -60.68 59.04 0.52
N ASP A 478 -59.47 59.61 0.56
CA ASP A 478 -58.45 59.31 1.56
C ASP A 478 -58.94 59.71 2.95
N THR A 479 -58.61 58.93 3.98
CA THR A 479 -58.06 59.47 5.23
C THR A 479 -57.35 58.37 6.02
N THR A 480 -56.13 58.71 6.40
CA THR A 480 -55.15 58.08 7.27
C THR A 480 -55.61 57.95 8.73
N GLU A 481 -55.20 56.88 9.42
CA GLU A 481 -54.49 56.95 10.73
C GLU A 481 -54.06 55.55 11.24
N THR A 482 -52.74 55.34 11.32
CA THR A 482 -51.91 54.82 12.44
C THR A 482 -52.65 54.44 13.75
N ASP A 483 -52.27 53.48 14.61
CA ASP A 483 -51.03 52.74 14.84
C ASP A 483 -51.25 51.57 15.85
N LEU A 484 -50.37 50.57 15.78
CA LEU A 484 -49.81 49.63 16.78
C LEU A 484 -50.50 49.29 18.13
N SER A 485 -50.55 47.98 18.48
CA SER A 485 -49.65 47.31 19.46
C SER A 485 -50.26 46.08 20.20
N GLU A 486 -49.74 44.88 19.89
CA GLU A 486 -49.38 43.67 20.71
C GLU A 486 -50.28 43.08 21.82
N PRO A 487 -50.11 41.79 22.27
CA PRO A 487 -48.85 41.02 22.38
C PRO A 487 -48.83 39.52 21.99
N ALA A 488 -47.61 38.97 21.97
CA ALA A 488 -47.20 37.59 21.68
C ALA A 488 -47.46 36.57 22.83
N PRO A 489 -47.51 35.25 22.54
CA PRO A 489 -47.69 34.20 23.55
C PRO A 489 -46.37 33.63 24.13
N PRO A 490 -46.39 33.07 25.35
CA PRO A 490 -45.20 32.77 26.14
C PRO A 490 -44.58 31.40 25.88
N GLY A 491 -43.26 31.31 26.11
CA GLY A 491 -42.45 30.12 25.97
C GLY A 491 -42.51 29.12 27.12
N LEU A 492 -41.93 27.94 26.86
CA LEU A 492 -41.46 26.95 27.82
C LEU A 492 -40.17 26.34 27.25
N ASP A 493 -39.07 26.61 27.96
CA ASP A 493 -37.74 26.00 28.04
C ASP A 493 -36.97 25.55 26.78
#